data_AF-A0AAV4W1C0-F1
#
_entry.id   AF-A0AAV4W1C0-F1
#
_cell.length_a   1.000
_cell.length_b   1.000
_cell.length_c   1.000
_cell.angle_alpha   90.00
_cell.angle_beta   90.00
_cell.angle_gamma   90.00
#
_symmetry.space_group_name_H-M   'P 1'
#
loop_
_entity.id
_entity.type
_entity.pdbx_description
1 polymer ?
#
loop_
_entity_poly.entity_id
_entity_poly.type
_entity_poly.pdbx_seq_one_letter_code
_entity_poly.pdbx_strand_id
1 'polypeptide(L)'
;MWFITFVILQVLFASGIVSAEDDEISTEMILDVLCNNDNAETASIAVECFDSQDTEDFHPALKSCKGIDEVNSQTMKEWYCSHTLEEIQSADECAAEMMEDNKDAYFQFLSGFKSCVDSKMGDEKKRK
;
A
#
# COMPACT_ATOMS: atom_id res chain seq x y z
N MET A 1 -11.26 23.37 4.19
CA MET A 1 -12.16 22.33 4.75
C MET A 1 -12.93 21.55 3.67
N TRP A 2 -12.36 21.31 2.47
CA TRP A 2 -13.04 20.63 1.35
C TRP A 2 -12.02 19.88 0.46
N PHE A 3 -11.08 19.14 1.06
CA PHE A 3 -10.12 18.31 0.32
C PHE A 3 -9.93 16.93 0.98
N ILE A 4 -9.95 16.86 2.31
CA ILE A 4 -9.69 15.62 3.05
C ILE A 4 -10.89 14.66 3.03
N THR A 5 -12.11 15.14 2.74
CA THR A 5 -13.30 14.30 2.64
C THR A 5 -13.31 13.39 1.40
N PHE A 6 -12.45 13.63 0.40
CA PHE A 6 -12.37 12.79 -0.80
C PHE A 6 -11.57 11.50 -0.57
N VAL A 7 -10.53 11.53 0.26
CA VAL A 7 -9.67 10.36 0.53
C VAL A 7 -10.40 9.32 1.40
N ILE A 8 -11.31 9.76 2.26
CA ILE A 8 -12.02 8.88 3.21
C ILE A 8 -13.28 8.23 2.60
N LEU A 9 -13.85 8.82 1.53
CA LEU A 9 -15.07 8.29 0.90
C LEU A 9 -14.78 7.12 -0.06
N GLN A 10 -13.55 6.99 -0.55
CA GLN A 10 -13.10 5.95 -1.47
C GLN A 10 -12.94 4.57 -0.80
N VAL A 11 -12.77 4.53 0.53
CA VAL A 11 -12.51 3.28 1.27
C VAL A 11 -13.79 2.46 1.51
N LEU A 12 -14.98 3.08 1.38
CA LEU A 12 -16.29 2.54 1.74
C LEU A 12 -16.99 1.73 0.64
N PHE A 13 -16.51 1.69 -0.60
CA PHE A 13 -17.23 1.08 -1.74
C PHE A 13 -16.70 -0.28 -2.24
N ALA A 14 -15.75 -0.91 -1.53
CA ALA A 14 -15.15 -2.19 -1.93
C ALA A 14 -16.06 -3.44 -1.81
N SER A 15 -17.37 -3.28 -1.59
CA SER A 15 -18.32 -4.38 -1.43
C SER A 15 -19.34 -4.41 -2.55
N GLY A 16 -18.87 -4.75 -3.75
CA GLY A 16 -19.72 -5.15 -4.86
C GLY A 16 -19.88 -4.07 -5.92
N ILE A 17 -19.23 -4.27 -7.06
CA ILE A 17 -19.85 -4.34 -8.40
C ILE A 17 -18.71 -4.56 -9.40
N VAL A 18 -18.78 -5.69 -10.11
CA VAL A 18 -18.18 -5.86 -11.42
C VAL A 18 -18.83 -4.82 -12.35
N SER A 19 -18.23 -3.63 -12.51
CA SER A 19 -18.43 -2.70 -13.64
C SER A 19 -17.72 -1.36 -13.40
N ALA A 20 -16.59 -1.19 -14.08
CA ALA A 20 -16.23 0.01 -14.84
C ALA A 20 -16.31 1.37 -14.13
N GLU A 21 -15.58 1.52 -13.03
CA GLU A 21 -14.98 2.77 -12.55
C GLU A 21 -13.96 2.41 -11.46
N ASP A 22 -12.82 1.86 -11.90
CA ASP A 22 -11.69 1.48 -11.06
C ASP A 22 -11.03 2.72 -10.45
N ASP A 23 -11.36 3.03 -9.18
CA ASP A 23 -10.47 3.77 -8.29
C ASP A 23 -9.34 2.81 -7.84
N GLU A 24 -8.52 2.40 -8.80
CA GLU A 24 -7.29 1.65 -8.60
C GLU A 24 -6.32 2.55 -7.81
N ILE A 25 -5.78 2.06 -6.69
CA ILE A 25 -4.71 2.77 -5.98
C ILE A 25 -3.54 2.83 -6.95
N SER A 26 -3.35 3.97 -7.61
CA SER A 26 -2.29 4.12 -8.59
C SER A 26 -0.94 4.19 -7.89
N THR A 27 0.08 3.70 -8.58
CA THR A 27 1.48 3.82 -8.14
C THR A 27 1.86 5.28 -7.86
N GLU A 28 1.28 6.24 -8.58
CA GLU A 28 1.46 7.68 -8.34
C GLU A 28 0.91 8.12 -6.98
N MET A 29 -0.25 7.60 -6.56
CA MET A 29 -0.81 7.88 -5.23
C MET A 29 0.08 7.28 -4.13
N ILE A 30 0.61 6.08 -4.33
CA ILE A 30 1.54 5.44 -3.39
C ILE A 30 2.82 6.28 -3.23
N LEU A 31 3.38 6.76 -4.34
CA LEU A 31 4.54 7.64 -4.34
C LEU A 31 4.26 8.97 -3.63
N ASP A 32 3.13 9.61 -3.90
CA ASP A 32 2.75 10.85 -3.20
C ASP A 32 2.60 10.61 -1.70
N VAL A 33 1.98 9.51 -1.29
CA VAL A 33 1.81 9.20 0.15
C VAL A 33 3.14 8.88 0.83
N LEU A 34 4.00 8.06 0.22
CA LEU A 34 5.22 7.56 0.88
C LEU A 34 6.38 8.56 0.79
N CYS A 35 6.50 9.29 -0.32
CA CYS A 35 7.70 10.07 -0.64
C CYS A 35 7.50 11.59 -0.48
N ASN A 36 6.26 12.06 -0.41
CA ASN A 36 5.97 13.47 -0.15
C ASN A 36 5.94 13.77 1.35
N ASN A 37 6.70 14.77 1.78
CA ASN A 37 6.74 15.19 3.19
C ASN A 37 5.41 15.75 3.70
N ASP A 38 4.57 16.26 2.80
CA ASP A 38 3.23 16.76 3.15
C ASP A 38 2.32 15.63 3.66
N ASN A 39 2.64 14.37 3.33
CA ASN A 39 1.93 13.18 3.75
C ASN A 39 2.65 12.40 4.87
N ALA A 40 3.63 13.01 5.57
CA ALA A 40 4.47 12.31 6.54
C ALA A 40 3.69 11.56 7.66
N GLU A 41 2.56 12.10 8.12
CA GLU A 41 1.68 11.46 9.12
C GLU A 41 1.06 10.17 8.54
N THR A 42 0.49 10.25 7.33
CA THR A 42 -0.05 9.10 6.59
C THR A 42 1.04 8.08 6.23
N ALA A 43 2.21 8.55 5.79
CA ALA A 43 3.36 7.70 5.49
C ALA A 43 3.81 6.91 6.72
N SER A 44 3.86 7.56 7.89
CA SER A 44 4.20 6.91 9.16
C SER A 44 3.19 5.82 9.53
N ILE A 45 1.90 6.09 9.38
CA ILE A 45 0.83 5.10 9.63
C ILE A 45 0.96 3.91 8.68
N ALA A 46 1.20 4.17 7.38
CA ALA A 46 1.37 3.12 6.38
C ALA A 46 2.59 2.23 6.69
N VAL A 47 3.72 2.85 7.04
CA VAL A 47 4.97 2.16 7.43
C VAL A 47 4.74 1.29 8.67
N GLU A 48 4.13 1.83 9.73
CA GLU A 48 3.81 1.07 10.93
C GLU A 48 2.85 -0.10 10.66
N CYS A 49 1.86 0.12 9.79
CA CYS A 49 0.92 -0.93 9.43
C CYS A 49 1.57 -2.01 8.59
N PHE A 50 2.49 -1.66 7.69
CA PHE A 50 3.26 -2.63 6.92
C PHE A 50 4.11 -3.53 7.83
N ASP A 51 4.85 -2.96 8.77
CA ASP A 51 5.70 -3.74 9.71
C ASP A 51 4.89 -4.66 10.65
N SER A 52 3.61 -4.38 10.83
CA SER A 52 2.70 -5.22 11.62
C SER A 52 2.14 -6.42 10.86
N GLN A 53 2.32 -6.48 9.53
CA GLN A 53 1.86 -7.58 8.71
C GLN A 53 2.92 -8.66 8.57
N ASP A 54 2.46 -9.90 8.38
CA ASP A 54 3.33 -10.96 7.92
C ASP A 54 3.62 -10.79 6.43
N THR A 55 4.90 -10.76 6.07
CA THR A 55 5.36 -10.58 4.68
C THR A 55 6.23 -11.73 4.19
N GLU A 56 6.36 -12.82 4.96
CA GLU A 56 7.22 -13.96 4.60
C GLU A 56 6.82 -14.56 3.25
N ASP A 57 5.52 -14.67 2.98
CA ASP A 57 4.98 -15.21 1.72
C ASP A 57 5.30 -14.33 0.50
N PHE A 58 5.62 -13.04 0.70
CA PHE A 58 5.92 -12.09 -0.36
C PHE A 58 7.43 -11.88 -0.58
N HIS A 59 8.28 -12.30 0.37
CA HIS A 59 9.73 -12.19 0.24
C HIS A 59 10.28 -12.72 -1.10
N PRO A 60 9.85 -13.90 -1.62
CA PRO A 60 10.36 -14.40 -2.89
C PRO A 60 10.03 -13.49 -4.08
N ALA A 61 8.83 -12.92 -4.10
CA ALA A 61 8.38 -12.01 -5.15
C ALA A 61 9.13 -10.66 -5.04
N LEU A 62 9.25 -10.10 -3.84
CA LEU A 62 9.96 -8.85 -3.60
C LEU A 62 11.46 -8.97 -3.92
N LYS A 63 12.07 -10.10 -3.58
CA LYS A 63 13.46 -10.37 -3.95
C LYS A 63 13.64 -10.52 -5.46
N SER A 64 12.76 -11.25 -6.13
CA SER A 64 12.90 -11.54 -7.56
C SER A 64 12.57 -10.33 -8.45
N CYS A 65 11.54 -9.56 -8.07
CA CYS A 65 11.04 -8.45 -8.87
C CYS A 65 11.63 -7.09 -8.48
N LYS A 66 11.95 -6.88 -7.20
CA LYS A 66 12.47 -5.60 -6.68
C LYS A 66 13.92 -5.65 -6.24
N GLY A 67 14.52 -6.85 -6.17
CA GLY A 67 15.88 -7.02 -5.65
C GLY A 67 16.01 -6.75 -4.15
N ILE A 68 14.91 -6.81 -3.40
CA ILE A 68 14.88 -6.52 -1.97
C ILE A 68 15.16 -7.82 -1.20
N ASP A 69 16.32 -7.88 -0.54
CA ASP A 69 16.71 -9.03 0.29
C ASP A 69 16.11 -9.00 1.70
N GLU A 70 15.90 -7.80 2.25
CA GLU A 70 15.31 -7.60 3.58
C GLU A 70 14.04 -6.76 3.44
N VAL A 71 12.88 -7.40 3.68
CA VAL A 71 11.59 -6.74 3.58
C VAL A 71 11.21 -6.19 4.94
N ASN A 72 11.23 -4.87 5.02
CA ASN A 72 10.65 -4.09 6.12
C ASN A 72 10.11 -2.79 5.54
N SER A 73 9.30 -2.07 6.32
CA SER A 73 8.65 -0.84 5.88
C SER A 73 9.62 0.24 5.38
N GLN A 74 10.81 0.35 6.00
CA GLN A 74 11.82 1.32 5.65
C GLN A 74 12.49 0.99 4.32
N THR A 75 12.91 -0.27 4.12
CA THR A 75 13.49 -0.72 2.85
C THR A 75 12.49 -0.58 1.71
N MET A 76 11.22 -0.92 1.95
CA MET A 76 10.16 -0.76 0.95
C MET A 76 9.96 0.72 0.61
N LYS A 77 9.84 1.59 1.61
CA LYS A 77 9.70 3.03 1.41
C LYS A 77 10.88 3.61 0.62
N GLU A 78 12.11 3.27 1.01
CA GLU A 78 13.32 3.72 0.32
C GLU A 78 13.33 3.26 -1.13
N TRP A 79 12.96 2.01 -1.40
CA TRP A 79 12.89 1.47 -2.75
C TRP A 79 11.86 2.21 -3.60
N TYR A 80 10.63 2.43 -3.09
CA TYR A 80 9.61 3.19 -3.82
C TYR A 80 10.06 4.63 -4.09
N CYS A 81 10.74 5.28 -3.15
CA CYS A 81 11.18 6.66 -3.32
C CYS A 81 12.47 6.83 -4.13
N SER A 82 13.20 5.73 -4.41
CA SER A 82 14.44 5.76 -5.18
C SER A 82 14.29 5.35 -6.66
N HIS A 83 13.11 4.84 -7.04
CA HIS A 83 12.84 4.34 -8.39
C HIS A 83 11.82 5.23 -9.12
N THR A 84 11.86 5.16 -10.45
CA THR A 84 10.90 5.85 -11.30
C THR A 84 9.55 5.13 -11.31
N LEU A 85 8.49 5.85 -11.67
CA LEU A 85 7.14 5.30 -11.80
C LEU A 85 7.12 4.03 -12.69
N GLU A 86 7.83 4.06 -13.81
CA GLU A 86 7.90 2.95 -14.77
C GLU A 86 8.59 1.71 -14.17
N GLU A 87 9.70 1.89 -13.45
CA GLU A 87 10.39 0.81 -12.75
C GLU A 87 9.52 0.20 -11.66
N ILE A 88 8.76 1.03 -10.95
CA ILE A 88 7.85 0.57 -9.91
C ILE A 88 6.69 -0.23 -10.50
N GLN A 89 6.03 0.29 -11.54
CA GLN A 89 4.95 -0.41 -12.22
C GLN A 89 5.42 -1.76 -12.75
N SER A 90 6.57 -1.81 -13.42
CA SER A 90 7.12 -3.06 -13.94
C SER A 90 7.41 -4.08 -12.83
N ALA A 91 7.92 -3.64 -11.68
CA ALA A 91 8.19 -4.53 -10.56
C ALA A 91 6.91 -4.97 -9.83
N ASP A 92 5.89 -4.11 -9.75
CA ASP A 92 4.57 -4.44 -9.18
C ASP A 92 3.83 -5.44 -10.07
N GLU A 93 3.89 -5.30 -11.39
CA GLU A 93 3.38 -6.28 -12.36
C GLU A 93 4.07 -7.64 -12.20
N CYS A 94 5.40 -7.67 -12.13
CA CYS A 94 6.16 -8.89 -11.86
C CYS A 94 5.74 -9.56 -10.54
N ALA A 95 5.59 -8.77 -9.47
CA ALA A 95 5.20 -9.30 -8.18
C ALA A 95 3.76 -9.86 -8.21
N ALA A 96 2.85 -9.19 -8.92
CA ALA A 96 1.47 -9.64 -9.09
C ALA A 96 1.39 -10.98 -9.84
N GLU A 97 2.18 -11.16 -10.90
CA GLU A 97 2.27 -12.45 -11.63
C GLU A 97 2.79 -13.57 -10.71
N MET A 98 3.81 -13.31 -9.90
CA MET A 98 4.35 -14.30 -8.96
C MET A 98 3.38 -14.62 -7.80
N MET A 99 2.50 -13.68 -7.46
CA MET A 99 1.49 -13.85 -6.42
C MET A 99 0.17 -14.44 -6.95
N GLU A 100 0.08 -14.75 -8.24
CA GLU A 100 -1.16 -15.26 -8.83
C GLU A 100 -1.64 -16.57 -8.19
N ASP A 101 -0.69 -17.43 -7.80
CA ASP A 101 -0.94 -18.70 -7.11
C ASP A 101 -1.17 -18.52 -5.59
N ASN A 102 -0.89 -17.34 -5.05
CA ASN A 102 -0.99 -16.99 -3.62
C ASN A 102 -1.98 -15.84 -3.37
N LYS A 103 -3.01 -15.71 -4.21
CA LYS A 103 -4.04 -14.66 -4.12
C LYS A 103 -4.65 -14.53 -2.73
N ASP A 104 -4.90 -15.64 -2.04
CA ASP A 104 -5.50 -15.63 -0.70
C ASP A 104 -4.59 -14.96 0.35
N ALA A 105 -3.28 -15.25 0.32
CA ALA A 105 -2.31 -14.61 1.20
C ALA A 105 -2.20 -13.12 0.89
N TYR A 106 -2.16 -12.77 -0.41
CA TYR A 106 -2.17 -11.38 -0.86
C TYR A 106 -3.41 -10.61 -0.40
N PHE A 107 -4.61 -11.20 -0.53
CA PHE A 107 -5.84 -10.59 -0.04
C PHE A 107 -5.89 -10.46 1.49
N GLN A 108 -5.36 -11.44 2.23
CA GLN A 108 -5.24 -11.35 3.69
C GLN A 108 -4.32 -10.22 4.11
N PHE A 109 -3.15 -10.09 3.46
CA PHE A 109 -2.23 -8.98 3.67
C PHE A 109 -2.89 -7.63 3.38
N LEU A 110 -3.53 -7.47 2.21
CA LEU A 110 -4.20 -6.22 1.84
C LEU A 110 -5.31 -5.86 2.83
N SER A 111 -6.11 -6.85 3.24
CA SER A 111 -7.18 -6.67 4.23
C SER A 111 -6.64 -6.24 5.59
N GLY A 112 -5.59 -6.91 6.08
CA GLY A 112 -4.94 -6.60 7.35
C GLY A 112 -4.29 -5.22 7.34
N PHE A 113 -3.57 -4.90 6.28
CA PHE A 113 -2.96 -3.59 6.05
C PHE A 113 -4.01 -2.48 6.05
N LYS A 114 -5.07 -2.62 5.23
CA LYS A 114 -6.18 -1.66 5.17
C LYS A 114 -6.83 -1.47 6.53
N SER A 115 -7.14 -2.56 7.23
CA SER A 115 -7.77 -2.50 8.55
C SER A 115 -6.88 -1.78 9.58
N CYS A 116 -5.55 -1.96 9.50
CA CYS A 116 -4.63 -1.25 10.38
C CYS A 116 -4.62 0.27 10.09
N VAL A 117 -4.52 0.65 8.82
CA VAL A 117 -4.51 2.07 8.42
C VAL A 117 -5.81 2.76 8.83
N ASP A 118 -6.95 2.12 8.56
CA ASP A 118 -8.28 2.64 8.93
C ASP A 118 -8.42 2.82 10.44
N SER A 119 -7.93 1.87 11.24
CA SER A 119 -7.96 1.95 12.70
C SER A 119 -7.13 3.13 13.21
N LYS A 120 -5.90 3.29 12.73
CA LYS A 120 -4.99 4.35 13.21
C LYS A 120 -5.45 5.74 12.77
N MET A 121 -5.92 5.89 11.54
CA MET A 121 -6.52 7.16 11.07
C MET A 121 -7.82 7.51 11.80
N GLY A 122 -8.61 6.50 12.18
CA GLY A 122 -9.84 6.68 12.98
C GLY A 122 -9.56 7.15 14.41
N ASP A 123 -8.47 6.68 15.02
CA ASP A 123 -8.06 7.09 16.38
C ASP A 123 -7.42 8.49 16.42
N GLU A 124 -6.73 8.92 15.37
CA GLU A 124 -6.21 10.29 15.27
C GLU A 124 -7.33 11.35 15.22
N LYS A 125 -8.44 11.04 14.54
CA LYS A 125 -9.63 11.92 14.52
C LYS A 125 -10.33 12.05 15.87
N LYS A 126 -10.11 11.11 16.80
CA LYS A 126 -10.67 11.19 18.16
C LYS A 126 -9.79 11.95 19.14
N ARG A 127 -8.51 12.20 18.78
CA ARG A 127 -7.53 12.91 19.62
C ARG A 127 -7.38 14.40 19.29
N LYS A 128 -7.78 14.84 18.08
CA LYS A 128 -7.92 16.25 17.70
C LYS A 128 -9.32 16.77 18.02
#